data_AF-A0AAX3SY69-F1
#
_entry.id   AF-A0AAX3SY69-F1
#
_cell.length_a   1.000
_cell.length_b   1.000
_cell.length_c   1.000
_cell.angle_alpha   90.00
_cell.angle_beta   90.00
_cell.angle_gamma   90.00
#
_symmetry.space_group_name_H-M   'P 1'
#
loop_
_entity.id
_entity.type
_entity.pdbx_description
1 polymer ?
#
loop_
_entity_poly.entity_id
_entity_poly.type
_entity_poly.pdbx_seq_one_letter_code
_entity_poly.pdbx_strand_id
1 'polypeptide(L)'
;MIVSYELVGKNDKNMLDQKAFDFINKILTSNDVKAKIAIGEGELDAAPMLYQGQTFSHQQAITIDIAVDPIEGTIPASKNEPGSISSIAIAKNNTMLQIPEMYMEKLFLSQNLAVTVDFNQPIEAILLALLKIKQNLSCIILNKPRHQKIKKQCGN
;
A
#
# COMPACT_ATOMS: atom_id res chain seq x y z
N MET A 1 2.44 -10.38 -9.30
CA MET A 1 3.30 -10.00 -10.45
C MET A 1 3.50 -11.07 -11.53
N ILE A 2 3.60 -12.38 -11.23
CA ILE A 2 3.87 -13.42 -12.26
C ILE A 2 2.93 -13.32 -13.47
N VAL A 3 1.62 -13.15 -13.23
CA VAL A 3 0.62 -13.06 -14.30
C VAL A 3 0.79 -11.83 -15.21
N SER A 4 1.31 -10.72 -14.68
CA SER A 4 1.53 -9.48 -15.42
C SER A 4 2.96 -9.34 -15.95
N TYR A 5 3.83 -10.33 -15.72
CA TYR A 5 5.27 -10.23 -16.01
C TYR A 5 5.56 -9.95 -17.49
N GLU A 6 4.77 -10.51 -18.42
CA GLU A 6 4.94 -10.28 -19.87
C GLU A 6 4.71 -8.82 -20.29
N LEU A 7 4.04 -8.03 -19.45
CA LEU A 7 3.72 -6.62 -19.67
C LEU A 7 4.74 -5.66 -19.05
N VAL A 8 5.69 -6.18 -18.27
CA VAL A 8 6.80 -5.41 -17.72
C VAL A 8 7.62 -4.83 -18.87
N GLY A 9 7.92 -3.53 -18.80
CA GLY A 9 8.68 -2.82 -19.85
C GLY A 9 7.89 -2.54 -21.14
N LYS A 10 6.57 -2.78 -21.19
CA LYS A 10 5.72 -2.52 -22.37
C LYS A 10 5.09 -1.12 -22.39
N ASN A 11 5.35 -0.29 -21.38
CA ASN A 11 4.76 1.03 -21.19
C ASN A 11 3.22 1.05 -21.09
N ASP A 12 2.57 -0.10 -20.87
CA ASP A 12 1.13 -0.18 -20.63
C ASP A 12 0.85 -0.50 -19.16
N LYS A 13 0.82 0.55 -18.34
CA LYS A 13 0.57 0.42 -16.91
C LYS A 13 -0.85 -0.09 -16.60
N ASN A 14 -1.83 0.23 -17.45
CA ASN A 14 -3.23 -0.08 -17.19
C ASN A 14 -3.51 -1.56 -17.45
N MET A 15 -3.01 -2.09 -18.57
CA MET A 15 -3.14 -3.51 -18.89
C MET A 15 -2.35 -4.38 -17.90
N LEU A 16 -1.17 -3.91 -17.49
CA LEU A 16 -0.34 -4.58 -16.48
C LEU A 16 -1.09 -4.74 -15.15
N ASP A 17 -1.74 -3.68 -14.70
CA ASP A 17 -2.51 -3.65 -13.47
C ASP A 17 -3.81 -4.46 -13.58
N GLN A 18 -4.58 -4.27 -14.66
CA GLN A 18 -5.79 -5.04 -14.94
C GLN A 18 -5.54 -6.56 -14.91
N LYS A 19 -4.42 -7.01 -15.47
CA LYS A 19 -4.08 -8.44 -15.48
C LYS A 19 -3.77 -9.00 -14.09
N ALA A 20 -3.18 -8.20 -13.20
CA ALA A 20 -2.97 -8.59 -11.81
C ALA A 20 -4.28 -8.61 -11.04
N PHE A 21 -5.09 -7.58 -11.26
CA PHE A 21 -6.42 -7.45 -10.69
C PHE A 21 -7.33 -8.63 -11.03
N ASP A 22 -7.46 -8.99 -12.32
CA ASP A 22 -8.32 -10.09 -12.78
C ASP A 22 -7.94 -11.41 -12.12
N PHE A 23 -6.64 -11.64 -11.96
CA PHE A 23 -6.11 -12.84 -11.33
C PHE A 23 -6.43 -12.90 -9.83
N ILE A 24 -6.24 -11.80 -9.11
CA ILE A 24 -6.56 -11.71 -7.69
C ILE A 24 -8.07 -11.90 -7.48
N ASN A 25 -8.91 -11.22 -8.27
CA ASN A 25 -10.35 -11.36 -8.18
C ASN A 25 -10.81 -12.81 -8.43
N LYS A 26 -10.22 -13.48 -9.42
CA LYS A 26 -10.48 -14.91 -9.69
C LYS A 26 -10.09 -15.79 -8.51
N ILE A 27 -8.95 -15.54 -7.86
CA ILE A 27 -8.54 -16.26 -6.66
C ILE A 27 -9.56 -16.05 -5.54
N LEU A 28 -9.93 -14.81 -5.23
CA LEU A 28 -10.87 -14.52 -4.14
C LEU A 28 -12.26 -15.10 -4.39
N THR A 29 -12.70 -15.15 -5.65
CA THR A 29 -13.99 -15.73 -6.03
C THR A 29 -14.00 -17.27 -5.97
N SER A 30 -12.87 -17.92 -6.27
CA SER A 30 -12.78 -19.38 -6.40
C SER A 30 -12.46 -20.12 -5.10
N ASN A 31 -12.08 -19.41 -4.03
CA ASN A 31 -11.78 -20.01 -2.73
C ASN A 31 -12.98 -19.91 -1.78
N ASP A 32 -13.15 -20.91 -0.91
CA ASP A 32 -14.19 -20.97 0.13
C ASP A 32 -13.89 -19.99 1.29
N VAL A 33 -13.98 -18.69 1.01
CA VAL A 33 -13.69 -17.62 1.97
C VAL A 33 -14.85 -16.63 2.02
N LYS A 34 -15.20 -16.19 3.24
CA LYS A 34 -16.10 -15.05 3.44
C LYS A 34 -15.24 -13.80 3.62
N ALA A 35 -14.89 -13.12 2.55
CA ALA A 35 -14.01 -11.94 2.61
C ALA A 35 -14.79 -10.65 2.40
N LYS A 36 -14.32 -9.58 3.04
CA LYS A 36 -14.72 -8.21 2.75
C LYS A 36 -13.49 -7.42 2.31
N ILE A 37 -13.57 -6.73 1.18
CA ILE A 37 -12.52 -5.78 0.78
C ILE A 37 -12.61 -4.56 1.70
N ALA A 38 -11.66 -4.44 2.60
CA ALA A 38 -11.53 -3.32 3.53
C ALA A 38 -10.76 -2.14 2.91
N ILE A 39 -9.79 -2.43 2.05
CA ILE A 39 -9.00 -1.46 1.29
C ILE A 39 -8.79 -2.06 -0.11
N GLY A 40 -9.10 -1.32 -1.16
CA GLY A 40 -8.99 -1.80 -2.54
C GLY A 40 -8.75 -0.66 -3.52
N GLU A 41 -9.05 -0.90 -4.79
CA GLU A 41 -8.74 0.01 -5.93
C GLU A 41 -9.55 1.32 -5.95
N GLY A 42 -10.48 1.48 -5.01
CA GLY A 42 -11.32 2.66 -4.87
C GLY A 42 -12.74 2.32 -4.46
N GLU A 43 -13.60 3.32 -4.59
CA GLU A 43 -15.05 3.19 -4.43
C GLU A 43 -15.68 2.44 -5.62
N LEU A 44 -16.88 1.90 -5.42
CA LEU A 44 -17.62 1.14 -6.45
C LEU A 44 -17.78 1.91 -7.77
N ASP A 45 -17.95 3.23 -7.71
CA ASP A 45 -18.13 4.09 -8.88
C ASP A 45 -16.85 4.23 -9.72
N ALA A 46 -15.68 3.98 -9.12
CA ALA A 46 -14.36 4.09 -9.76
C ALA A 46 -13.75 2.72 -10.11
N ALA A 47 -14.14 1.66 -9.39
CA ALA A 47 -13.58 0.32 -9.55
C ALA A 47 -14.71 -0.73 -9.72
N PRO A 48 -14.80 -1.40 -10.89
CA PRO A 48 -15.88 -2.37 -11.15
C PRO A 48 -15.77 -3.66 -10.33
N MET A 49 -14.60 -3.97 -9.77
CA MET A 49 -14.36 -5.08 -8.84
C MET A 49 -13.25 -4.70 -7.85
N LEU A 50 -13.03 -5.49 -6.80
CA LEU A 50 -12.15 -5.22 -5.66
C LEU A 50 -12.34 -3.82 -5.05
N TYR A 51 -13.57 -3.30 -5.10
CA TYR A 51 -13.94 -2.02 -4.52
C TYR A 51 -14.14 -2.16 -3.01
N GLN A 52 -13.98 -1.05 -2.28
CA GLN A 52 -14.18 -1.03 -0.83
C GLN A 52 -15.60 -1.47 -0.45
N GLY A 53 -15.71 -2.45 0.45
CA GLY A 53 -16.97 -3.03 0.89
C GLY A 53 -17.46 -4.23 0.06
N GLN A 54 -16.80 -4.58 -1.06
CA GLN A 54 -17.15 -5.80 -1.79
C GLN A 54 -17.05 -7.03 -0.88
N THR A 55 -18.05 -7.91 -0.94
CA THR A 55 -18.05 -9.16 -0.18
C THR A 55 -17.99 -10.38 -1.10
N PHE A 56 -17.20 -11.36 -0.68
CA PHE A 56 -17.17 -12.70 -1.24
C PHE A 56 -17.76 -13.61 -0.17
N SER A 57 -18.70 -14.49 -0.53
CA SER A 57 -19.41 -15.31 0.45
C SER A 57 -19.52 -16.76 -0.02
N HIS A 58 -19.04 -17.66 0.84
CA HIS A 58 -19.25 -19.10 0.74
C HIS A 58 -19.85 -19.61 2.04
N GLN A 59 -20.72 -20.63 1.95
CA GLN A 59 -21.36 -21.21 3.13
C GLN A 59 -20.29 -21.87 4.01
N GLN A 60 -20.31 -21.60 5.33
CA GLN A 60 -19.34 -22.09 6.32
C GLN A 60 -17.92 -21.48 6.30
N ALA A 61 -17.72 -20.37 5.58
CA ALA A 61 -16.40 -19.76 5.46
C ALA A 61 -16.04 -18.75 6.57
N ILE A 62 -14.73 -18.65 6.89
CA ILE A 62 -14.17 -17.68 7.85
C ILE A 62 -14.41 -16.26 7.34
N THR A 63 -14.85 -15.36 8.23
CA THR A 63 -15.02 -13.93 7.87
C THR A 63 -13.74 -13.14 8.10
N ILE A 64 -13.20 -12.54 7.04
CA ILE A 64 -11.94 -11.78 7.06
C ILE A 64 -12.06 -10.42 6.35
N ASP A 65 -11.20 -9.49 6.76
CA ASP A 65 -10.95 -8.26 6.02
C ASP A 65 -9.73 -8.47 5.10
N ILE A 66 -9.81 -7.98 3.87
CA ILE A 66 -8.73 -8.00 2.89
C ILE A 66 -8.39 -6.56 2.49
N ALA A 67 -7.09 -6.23 2.52
CA ALA A 67 -6.54 -5.08 1.84
C ALA A 67 -5.72 -5.58 0.65
N VAL A 68 -5.92 -4.99 -0.52
CA VAL A 68 -5.26 -5.45 -1.73
C VAL A 68 -4.76 -4.28 -2.57
N ASP A 69 -3.56 -4.46 -3.12
CA ASP A 69 -2.95 -3.58 -4.10
C ASP A 69 -2.27 -4.50 -5.13
N PRO A 70 -2.97 -4.80 -6.26
CA PRO A 70 -2.53 -5.75 -7.26
C PRO A 70 -1.12 -5.43 -7.77
N ILE A 71 -0.84 -4.16 -8.05
CA ILE A 71 0.50 -3.67 -8.40
C ILE A 71 0.72 -2.27 -7.82
N GLU A 72 1.43 -2.21 -6.69
CA GLU A 72 1.98 -0.96 -6.21
C GLU A 72 3.16 -0.58 -7.11
N GLY A 73 3.14 0.65 -7.60
CA GLY A 73 4.12 1.12 -8.58
C GLY A 73 3.87 0.65 -10.02
N THR A 74 2.64 0.80 -10.54
CA THR A 74 2.33 0.46 -11.94
C THR A 74 3.22 1.14 -12.99
N ILE A 75 3.69 2.37 -12.73
CA ILE A 75 4.59 3.12 -13.62
C ILE A 75 6.00 2.50 -13.68
N PRO A 76 6.72 2.29 -12.56
CA PRO A 76 8.01 1.62 -12.62
C PRO A 76 7.90 0.22 -13.22
N ALA A 77 6.84 -0.54 -12.92
CA ALA A 77 6.61 -1.86 -13.52
C ALA A 77 6.47 -1.79 -15.05
N SER A 78 5.67 -0.86 -15.58
CA SER A 78 5.48 -0.73 -17.02
C SER A 78 6.74 -0.27 -17.76
N LYS A 79 7.70 0.33 -17.05
CA LYS A 79 9.00 0.77 -17.57
C LYS A 79 10.16 -0.19 -17.30
N ASN A 80 9.92 -1.32 -16.60
CA ASN A 80 10.97 -2.22 -16.12
C ASN A 80 11.99 -1.53 -15.18
N GLU A 81 11.48 -0.65 -14.32
CA GLU A 81 12.23 0.02 -13.26
C GLU A 81 11.98 -0.67 -11.90
N PRO A 82 12.94 -0.63 -10.97
CA PRO A 82 12.78 -1.22 -9.65
C PRO A 82 11.72 -0.49 -8.80
N GLY A 83 11.20 -1.18 -7.77
CA GLY A 83 10.32 -0.58 -6.77
C GLY A 83 8.84 -0.90 -6.93
N SER A 84 8.48 -1.83 -7.80
CA SER A 84 7.10 -2.32 -7.94
C SER A 84 6.89 -3.62 -7.18
N ILE A 85 5.74 -3.77 -6.53
CA ILE A 85 5.37 -4.98 -5.78
C ILE A 85 3.89 -5.32 -6.01
N SER A 86 3.49 -6.55 -5.69
CA SER A 86 2.10 -6.97 -5.67
C SER A 86 1.80 -7.42 -4.25
N SER A 87 0.75 -6.88 -3.63
CA SER A 87 0.55 -7.04 -2.19
C SER A 87 -0.90 -7.35 -1.81
N ILE A 88 -1.04 -8.18 -0.79
CA ILE A 88 -2.31 -8.51 -0.15
C ILE A 88 -2.07 -8.62 1.36
N ALA A 89 -2.98 -8.08 2.15
CA ALA A 89 -3.00 -8.25 3.59
C ALA A 89 -4.36 -8.80 4.03
N ILE A 90 -4.33 -9.68 5.03
CA ILE A 90 -5.52 -10.34 5.58
C ILE A 90 -5.55 -10.08 7.09
N ALA A 91 -6.71 -9.71 7.60
CA ALA A 91 -6.92 -9.51 9.02
C ALA A 91 -8.27 -10.10 9.47
N LYS A 92 -8.47 -10.15 10.79
CA LYS A 92 -9.78 -10.50 11.35
C LYS A 92 -10.83 -9.50 10.86
N ASN A 93 -12.07 -9.96 10.70
CA ASN A 93 -13.19 -9.10 10.31
C ASN A 93 -13.26 -7.85 11.19
N ASN A 94 -13.43 -6.69 10.55
CA ASN A 94 -13.55 -5.37 11.17
C ASN A 94 -12.34 -4.92 11.99
N THR A 95 -11.14 -5.39 11.66
CA THR A 95 -9.89 -4.94 12.32
C THR A 95 -9.03 -4.04 11.45
N MET A 96 -9.32 -3.92 10.16
CA MET A 96 -8.66 -2.94 9.29
C MET A 96 -9.34 -1.57 9.42
N LEU A 97 -8.52 -0.54 9.66
CA LEU A 97 -8.98 0.85 9.75
C LEU A 97 -9.66 1.26 8.44
N GLN A 98 -10.93 1.64 8.52
CA GLN A 98 -11.71 2.16 7.40
C GLN A 98 -11.53 3.67 7.33
N ILE A 99 -10.95 4.16 6.24
CA ILE A 99 -10.76 5.59 5.95
C ILE A 99 -11.20 5.86 4.52
N PRO A 100 -11.66 7.08 4.21
CA PRO A 100 -11.94 7.47 2.84
C PRO A 100 -10.64 7.56 2.03
N GLU A 101 -10.75 7.62 0.70
CA GLU A 101 -9.63 7.88 -0.18
C GLU A 101 -9.06 9.29 0.07
N MET A 102 -7.93 9.35 0.77
CA MET A 102 -7.30 10.61 1.16
C MET A 102 -5.79 10.49 1.28
N TYR A 103 -5.09 11.63 1.24
CA TYR A 103 -3.70 11.67 1.64
C TYR A 103 -3.55 11.49 3.14
N MET A 104 -2.51 10.75 3.53
CA MET A 104 -2.13 10.55 4.91
C MET A 104 -0.63 10.84 5.05
N GLU A 105 -0.27 11.65 6.03
CA GLU A 105 1.12 11.78 6.47
C GLU A 105 1.51 10.51 7.23
N LYS A 106 2.63 9.90 6.83
CA LYS A 106 3.07 8.60 7.38
C LYS A 106 4.52 8.72 7.85
N LEU A 107 4.77 8.25 9.07
CA LEU A 107 6.10 8.06 9.62
C LEU A 107 6.25 6.62 10.06
N PHE A 108 7.20 5.90 9.44
CA PHE A 108 7.53 4.53 9.79
C PHE A 108 8.94 4.49 10.39
N LEU A 109 9.05 3.85 11.56
CA LEU A 109 10.31 3.70 12.30
C LEU A 109 10.46 2.26 12.76
N SER A 110 11.69 1.81 12.96
CA SER A 110 11.94 0.55 13.66
C SER A 110 11.48 0.64 15.10
N GLN A 111 11.00 -0.47 15.66
CA GLN A 111 10.37 -0.50 16.99
C GLN A 111 11.25 0.10 18.10
N ASN A 112 12.56 -0.16 18.05
CA ASN A 112 13.53 0.38 19.01
C ASN A 112 13.70 1.91 18.92
N LEU A 113 13.39 2.51 17.78
CA LEU A 113 13.40 3.98 17.59
C LEU A 113 12.03 4.58 17.92
N ALA A 114 10.94 3.89 17.59
CA ALA A 114 9.58 4.37 17.84
C ALA A 114 9.32 4.68 19.32
N VAL A 115 9.90 3.91 20.25
CA VAL A 115 9.76 4.14 21.71
C VAL A 115 10.45 5.42 22.20
N THR A 116 11.28 6.05 21.37
CA THR A 116 12.10 7.21 21.75
C THR A 116 11.58 8.54 21.21
N VAL A 117 10.49 8.51 20.44
CA VAL A 117 9.94 9.70 19.77
C VAL A 117 8.48 9.92 20.15
N ASP A 118 8.10 11.19 20.27
CA ASP A 118 6.71 11.61 20.39
C ASP A 118 6.18 11.95 18.98
N PHE A 119 5.22 11.15 18.51
CA PHE A 119 4.63 11.30 17.17
C PHE A 119 3.77 12.56 17.01
N ASN A 120 3.48 13.29 18.10
CA ASN A 120 2.80 14.58 18.04
C ASN A 120 3.76 15.76 17.77
N GLN A 121 5.07 15.52 17.84
CA GLN A 121 6.06 16.54 17.56
C GLN A 121 6.20 16.79 16.05
N PRO A 122 6.63 18.02 15.66
CA PRO A 122 7.04 18.27 14.29
C PRO A 122 8.12 17.27 13.85
N ILE A 123 8.06 16.85 12.59
CA ILE A 123 8.99 15.90 12.00
C ILE A 123 10.46 16.31 12.17
N GLU A 124 10.76 17.61 12.15
CA GLU A 124 12.09 18.14 12.41
C GLU A 124 12.60 17.81 13.81
N ALA A 125 11.74 17.91 14.83
CA ALA A 125 12.08 17.55 16.20
C ALA A 125 12.26 16.04 16.35
N ILE A 126 11.43 15.24 15.66
CA ILE A 126 11.56 13.78 15.62
C ILE A 126 12.90 13.38 14.99
N LEU A 127 13.26 13.95 13.84
CA LEU A 127 14.53 13.66 13.17
C LEU A 127 15.75 14.02 14.04
N LEU A 128 15.73 15.17 14.71
CA LEU A 128 16.78 15.57 15.66
C LEU A 128 16.90 14.61 16.85
N ALA A 129 15.78 14.12 17.38
CA ALA A 129 15.78 13.12 18.44
C ALA A 129 16.38 11.79 17.96
N LEU A 130 16.01 11.34 16.76
CA LEU A 130 16.54 10.10 16.16
C LEU A 130 18.05 10.19 15.88
N LEU A 131 18.56 11.34 15.43
CA LEU A 131 19.99 11.55 15.15
C LEU A 131 20.88 11.45 16.40
N LYS A 132 20.34 11.78 17.58
CA LYS A 132 21.05 11.59 18.85
C LYS A 132 21.26 10.12 19.20
N ILE A 133 20.42 9.23 18.66
CA ILE A 133 20.44 7.78 18.92
C ILE A 133 21.22 7.06 17.83
N LYS A 134 20.99 7.43 16.56
CA LYS A 134 21.62 6.82 15.40
C LYS A 134 22.16 7.92 14.49
N GLN A 135 23.48 8.01 14.44
CA GLN A 135 24.18 9.07 13.68
C GLN A 135 23.95 8.99 12.16
N ASN A 136 23.73 7.79 11.62
CA ASN A 136 23.47 7.57 10.19
C ASN A 136 22.02 7.12 9.98
N LEU A 137 21.13 8.07 9.70
CA LEU A 137 19.75 7.80 9.31
C LEU A 137 19.62 7.85 7.79
N SER A 138 18.84 6.93 7.24
CA SER A 138 18.41 6.97 5.84
C SER A 138 16.90 7.13 5.82
N CYS A 139 16.42 8.15 5.11
CA CYS A 139 15.00 8.44 4.98
C CYS A 139 14.53 8.05 3.58
N ILE A 140 13.40 7.35 3.50
CA ILE A 140 12.72 7.07 2.24
C ILE A 140 11.55 8.04 2.13
N ILE A 141 11.58 8.91 1.13
CA ILE A 141 10.56 9.96 0.92
C ILE A 141 10.13 9.93 -0.53
N LEU A 142 8.82 9.87 -0.77
CA LEU A 142 8.25 9.96 -2.12
C LEU A 142 8.69 11.26 -2.80
N ASN A 143 9.20 11.17 -4.03
CA ASN A 143 9.65 12.34 -4.80
C ASN A 143 8.46 13.11 -5.39
N LYS A 144 7.86 14.01 -4.60
CA LYS A 144 6.70 14.84 -4.98
C LYS A 144 6.93 16.31 -4.60
N PRO A 145 6.35 17.30 -5.31
CA PRO A 145 6.53 18.72 -5.00
C PRO A 145 6.21 19.09 -3.54
N ARG A 146 5.16 18.49 -2.97
CA ARG A 146 4.75 18.68 -1.56
C ARG A 146 5.80 18.22 -0.53
N HIS A 147 6.76 17.39 -0.90
CA HIS A 147 7.79 16.88 0.01
C HIS A 147 9.13 17.63 -0.11
N GLN A 148 9.22 18.69 -0.91
CA GLN A 148 10.49 19.41 -1.08
C GLN A 148 11.01 20.03 0.22
N LYS A 149 10.10 20.46 1.12
CA LYS A 149 10.48 21.00 2.43
C LYS A 149 11.15 19.93 3.30
N ILE A 150 10.52 18.76 3.46
CA ILE A 150 11.05 17.67 4.29
C ILE A 150 12.35 17.09 3.74
N LYS A 151 12.47 16.94 2.41
CA LYS A 151 13.72 16.45 1.79
C LYS A 151 14.92 17.36 2.11
N LYS A 152 14.73 18.69 2.11
CA LYS A 152 15.78 19.63 2.50
C LYS A 152 16.19 19.48 3.97
N GLN A 153 15.27 19.07 4.85
CA GLN A 153 15.52 18.91 6.28
C GLN A 153 16.23 17.59 6.61
N CYS A 154 15.98 16.53 5.83
CA CYS A 154 16.66 15.24 6.00
C CYS A 154 18.10 15.22 5.48
N GLY A 155 18.58 16.30 4.86
CA GLY A 155 19.86 16.32 4.12
C GLY A 155 19.72 15.76 2.70
N ASN A 156 20.70 16.06 1.86
CA ASN A 156 20.77 15.52 0.49
C ASN A 156 21.11 14.03 0.50
#